data_AF-A0A1N6JEG5-F1
#
_entry.id   AF-A0A1N6JEG5-F1
#
_cell.length_a   1.000
_cell.length_b   1.000
_cell.length_c   1.000
_cell.angle_alpha   90.00
_cell.angle_beta   90.00
_cell.angle_gamma   90.00
#
_symmetry.space_group_name_H-M   'P 1'
#
loop_
_entity.id
_entity.type
_entity.pdbx_description
1 polymer ?
#
loop_
_entity_poly.entity_id
_entity_poly.type
_entity_poly.pdbx_seq_one_letter_code
_entity_poly.pdbx_strand_id
1 'polypeptide(L)' 'MFEDFIGEKIKYVQIDEDGGEVTTMGSTLINSEGYLIKLKAPRGDITIINTTASNFVSLELMD' A
#
# COMPACT_ATOMS: atom_id res chain seq x y z
N MET A 1 -1.81 -13.39 3.16
CA MET A 1 -0.49 -12.96 2.65
C MET A 1 -0.13 -11.57 3.16
N PHE A 2 -0.99 -10.55 3.03
CA PHE A 2 -0.70 -9.25 3.64
C PHE A 2 -0.88 -9.20 5.16
N GLU A 3 -1.66 -10.11 5.76
CA GLU A 3 -1.84 -10.20 7.21
C GLU A 3 -0.51 -10.35 7.97
N ASP A 4 0.47 -11.05 7.38
CA ASP A 4 1.80 -11.25 7.96
C ASP A 4 2.63 -9.95 8.01
N PHE A 5 2.20 -8.90 7.31
CA PHE A 5 2.89 -7.61 7.25
C PHE A 5 2.20 -6.54 8.12
N ILE A 6 1.14 -6.87 8.88
CA ILE A 6 0.44 -5.90 9.72
C ILE A 6 1.40 -5.36 10.80
N GLY A 7 1.53 -4.04 10.85
CA GLY A 7 2.46 -3.33 11.73
C GLY A 7 3.78 -2.93 11.06
N GLU A 8 4.11 -3.53 9.90
CA GLU A 8 5.36 -3.31 9.21
C GLU A 8 5.34 -2.09 8.30
N LYS A 9 6.51 -1.50 8.08
CA LYS A 9 6.70 -0.45 7.07
C LYS A 9 6.82 -1.07 5.69
N ILE A 10 6.08 -0.49 4.75
CA ILE A 10 6.01 -0.96 3.38
C ILE A 10 6.31 0.17 2.40
N LYS A 11 6.68 -0.26 1.19
CA LYS A 11 6.66 0.51 -0.03
C LYS A 11 5.59 -0.07 -0.95
N TYR A 12 4.85 0.78 -1.64
CA TYR A 12 3.89 0.33 -2.66
C TYR A 12 3.95 1.22 -3.90
N VAL A 13 3.61 0.63 -5.05
CA VAL A 13 3.63 1.29 -6.35
C VAL A 13 2.23 1.27 -6.96
N GLN A 14 1.80 2.42 -7.48
CA GLN A 14 0.53 2.59 -8.20
C GLN A 14 0.75 3.33 -9.51
N ILE A 15 -0.21 3.20 -10.43
CA ILE A 15 -0.30 4.01 -11.65
C ILE A 15 -1.23 5.20 -11.36
N ASP A 16 -0.78 6.41 -11.70
CA ASP A 16 -1.57 7.64 -11.60
C ASP A 16 -2.53 7.83 -12.79
N GLU A 17 -3.27 8.94 -12.80
CA GLU A 17 -4.25 9.25 -13.85
C GLU A 17 -3.61 9.50 -15.22
N ASP A 18 -2.33 9.91 -15.25
CA ASP A 18 -1.56 10.16 -16.46
C ASP A 18 -0.85 8.88 -16.97
N GLY A 19 -0.97 7.77 -16.24
CA GLY A 19 -0.31 6.50 -16.56
C GLY A 19 1.12 6.39 -16.02
N GLY A 20 1.56 7.34 -15.20
CA GLY A 20 2.86 7.33 -14.54
C GLY A 20 2.88 6.44 -13.31
N GLU A 21 4.04 5.84 -13.00
CA GLU A 21 4.22 5.09 -11.76
C GLU A 21 4.55 6.02 -10.58
N VAL A 22 3.74 5.93 -9.54
CA VAL A 22 3.93 6.62 -8.27
C VAL A 22 4.32 5.61 -7.20
N THR A 23 5.51 5.80 -6.61
CA THR A 23 5.99 5.00 -5.50
C THR A 23 5.77 5.73 -4.18
N THR A 24 5.07 5.10 -3.24
CA THR A 24 4.93 5.59 -1.87
C THR A 24 5.75 4.72 -0.92
N MET A 25 6.47 5.34 0.01
CA MET A 25 7.36 4.66 0.94
C MET A 25 7.04 4.99 2.41
N GLY A 26 7.35 4.04 3.29
CA GLY A 26 7.31 4.23 4.74
C GLY A 26 5.90 4.22 5.33
N SER A 27 4.90 3.80 4.56
CA SER A 27 3.55 3.61 5.11
C SER A 27 3.50 2.34 5.95
N THR A 28 2.74 2.35 7.03
CA THR A 28 2.53 1.16 7.86
C THR A 28 1.26 0.44 7.41
N LEU A 29 1.34 -0.87 7.18
CA LEU A 29 0.14 -1.69 6.96
C LEU A 29 -0.59 -1.88 8.30
N ILE A 30 -1.85 -1.46 8.38
CA ILE A 30 -2.63 -1.50 9.64
C ILE A 30 -3.79 -2.49 9.62
N ASN A 31 -4.25 -2.89 8.43
CA ASN A 31 -5.24 -3.96 8.26
C ASN A 31 -5.19 -4.51 6.83
N SER A 32 -5.62 -5.74 6.65
CA SER A 32 -5.93 -6.33 5.35
C SER A 32 -7.24 -7.12 5.44
N GLU A 33 -8.16 -6.89 4.52
CA GLU A 33 -9.44 -7.60 4.43
C GLU A 33 -9.68 -8.00 2.98
N GLY A 34 -9.49 -9.29 2.68
CA GLY A 34 -9.57 -9.81 1.32
C GLY A 34 -8.57 -9.11 0.39
N TYR A 35 -9.10 -8.28 -0.52
CA TYR A 35 -8.31 -7.51 -1.50
C TYR A 35 -8.04 -6.07 -1.08
N LEU A 36 -8.62 -5.62 0.03
CA LEU A 36 -8.41 -4.28 0.54
C LEU A 36 -7.30 -4.28 1.58
N ILE A 37 -6.39 -3.31 1.47
CA ILE A 37 -5.40 -3.03 2.49
C ILE A 37 -5.60 -1.62 3.02
N LYS A 38 -5.38 -1.45 4.32
CA LYS A 38 -5.43 -0.16 4.98
C LYS A 38 -4.04 0.23 5.44
N LEU A 39 -3.60 1.40 5.04
CA LEU A 39 -2.27 1.92 5.27
C LEU A 39 -2.34 3.21 6.10
N LYS A 40 -1.32 3.45 6.91
CA LYS A 40 -1.10 4.72 7.59
C LYS A 40 0.22 5.33 7.12
N ALA A 41 0.16 6.48 6.47
CA ALA A 41 1.32 7.23 6.03
C ALA A 41 2.13 7.75 7.24
N PRO A 42 3.43 8.07 7.09
CA PRO A 42 4.24 8.68 8.15
C PRO A 42 3.64 9.96 8.75
N ARG A 43 2.89 10.72 7.93
CA ARG A 43 2.22 11.96 8.35
C ARG A 43 0.90 11.73 9.11
N GLY A 44 0.46 10.48 9.21
CA GLY A 44 -0.76 10.09 9.92
C GLY A 44 -1.97 9.86 9.03
N ASP A 45 -1.91 10.25 7.74
CA ASP A 45 -2.97 10.03 6.77
C ASP A 45 -3.26 8.54 6.60
N ILE A 46 -4.53 8.20 6.44
CA ILE A 46 -4.97 6.82 6.22
C ILE A 46 -5.41 6.65 4.78
N THR A 47 -4.85 5.64 4.12
CA THR A 47 -5.18 5.27 2.74
C THR A 47 -5.74 3.86 2.71
N ILE A 48 -6.77 3.63 1.90
CA ILE A 48 -7.29 2.29 1.60
C ILE A 48 -6.97 2.00 0.14
N ILE A 49 -6.35 0.85 -0.13
CA ILE A 49 -5.97 0.43 -1.47
C ILE A 49 -6.69 -0.87 -1.81
N ASN A 50 -7.27 -0.92 -3.00
CA ASN A 50 -7.74 -2.16 -3.59
C ASN A 50 -6.61 -2.80 -4.41
N THR A 51 -6.10 -3.94 -3.93
CA THR A 51 -4.96 -4.64 -4.54
C THR A 51 -5.31 -5.36 -5.84
N THR A 52 -6.60 -5.48 -6.19
CA THR A 52 -7.03 -5.99 -7.51
C THR A 52 -7.29 -4.89 -8.53
N ALA A 53 -7.14 -3.62 -8.14
CA ALA A 53 -7.31 -2.51 -9.08
C ALA A 53 -6.19 -2.54 -10.12
N SER A 54 -6.51 -2.22 -11.38
CA SER A 54 -5.53 -2.24 -12.48
C SER A 54 -4.39 -1.25 -12.31
N ASN A 55 -4.57 -0.26 -11.43
CA ASN A 55 -3.56 0.73 -11.09
C ASN A 55 -2.73 0.35 -9.85
N PHE A 56 -2.95 -0.81 -9.23
CA PHE A 56 -2.07 -1.32 -8.18
C PHE A 56 -1.02 -2.23 -8.82
N VAL A 57 0.25 -1.95 -8.55
CA VAL A 57 1.38 -2.64 -9.20
C VAL A 57 2.03 -3.62 -8.22
N SER A 58 2.51 -3.12 -7.09
CA SER A 58 3.21 -3.96 -6.12
C SER A 58 3.19 -3.38 -4.70
N LEU A 59 3.50 -4.25 -3.74
CA LEU A 59 3.77 -3.91 -2.34
C LEU A 59 4.93 -4.75 -1.85
N GLU A 60 5.87 -4.09 -1.17
CA GLU A 60 7.12 -4.66 -0.67
C GLU A 60 7.33 -4.22 0.79
N LEU A 61 7.88 -5.12 1.61
CA LEU A 61 8.39 -4.74 2.93
C LEU A 61 9.62 -3.84 2.76
N MET A 62 9.79 -2.91 3.70
CA MET A 62 11.02 -2.14 3.81
C MET A 62 11.94 -2.82 4.84
N ASP A 63 13.12 -3.25 4.38
CA ASP A 63 14.21 -3.74 5.24
C ASP A 63 14.71 -2.66 6.22
#